data_AF-A0A4V1MH70-F1
#
_entry.id   AF-A0A4V1MH70-F1
#
_cell.length_a   1.000
_cell.length_b   1.000
_cell.length_c   1.000
_cell.angle_alpha   90.00
_cell.angle_beta   90.00
_cell.angle_gamma   90.00
#
_symmetry.space_group_name_H-M   'P 1'
#
loop_
_entity.id
_entity.type
_entity.pdbx_description
1 polymer ?
#
loop_
_entity_poly.entity_id
_entity_poly.type
_entity_poly.pdbx_seq_one_letter_code
_entity_poly.pdbx_strand_id
1 'polypeptide(L)'
;MERFQDENKWLGNFYNEIFVKCPKCESRAIVRSVPKKDCECGKCITMIFECKHCFYKMDEPIYQYVAYGKEYCNNCFEKFEYKSQPLKEKPLMYKTKCPHCNFQEDWKTKVYRARKEPKHDDGLVKECWYNLPLWFQKEVNDSIFWAYNQDHIDYLERYIQADLRERNSKMNVTSSLVSRLPQFVKAAKNREKLLKILRKWKE
;
A
#
# COMPACT_ATOMS: atom_id res chain seq x y z
N MET A 1 -31.07 17.97 2.20
CA MET A 1 -30.69 16.56 1.95
C MET A 1 -29.38 16.60 1.19
N GLU A 2 -28.28 16.22 1.83
CA GLU A 2 -26.98 16.21 1.17
C GLU A 2 -26.88 14.97 0.28
N ARG A 3 -26.56 15.20 -0.99
CA ARG A 3 -26.38 14.16 -2.00
C ARG A 3 -24.90 13.99 -2.29
N PHE A 4 -24.45 12.75 -2.37
CA PHE A 4 -23.11 12.40 -2.81
C PHE A 4 -23.18 11.68 -4.16
N GLN A 5 -22.41 12.17 -5.12
CA GLN A 5 -22.21 11.52 -6.40
C GLN A 5 -20.84 10.83 -6.43
N ASP A 6 -20.80 9.56 -6.81
CA ASP A 6 -19.54 8.83 -6.97
C ASP A 6 -18.66 9.45 -8.08
N GLU A 7 -17.54 10.05 -7.67
CA GLU A 7 -16.52 10.64 -8.55
C GLU A 7 -15.62 9.59 -9.23
N ASN A 8 -15.87 8.28 -9.05
CA ASN A 8 -15.05 7.18 -9.56
C ASN A 8 -13.58 7.24 -9.10
N LYS A 9 -13.32 7.88 -7.95
CA LYS A 9 -11.98 7.93 -7.36
C LYS A 9 -11.60 6.55 -6.83
N TRP A 10 -10.37 6.15 -7.11
CA TRP A 10 -9.72 4.96 -6.57
C TRP A 10 -8.87 5.38 -5.38
N LEU A 11 -8.47 4.41 -4.56
CA LEU A 11 -7.53 4.67 -3.46
C LEU A 11 -6.21 5.29 -3.96
N GLY A 12 -5.84 4.94 -5.20
CA GLY A 12 -4.69 5.50 -5.92
C GLY A 12 -4.70 7.02 -6.08
N ASN A 13 -5.88 7.64 -6.15
CA ASN A 13 -6.00 9.09 -6.33
C ASN A 13 -5.55 9.90 -5.10
N PHE A 14 -5.36 9.24 -3.96
CA PHE A 14 -4.97 9.85 -2.70
C PHE A 14 -3.52 9.51 -2.30
N TYR A 15 -2.72 8.90 -3.18
CA TYR A 15 -1.32 8.52 -2.89
C TYR A 15 -0.28 9.63 -3.09
N ASN A 16 -0.69 10.79 -3.62
CA ASN A 16 0.25 11.89 -3.88
C ASN A 16 0.99 12.32 -2.60
N GLU A 17 0.25 12.31 -1.49
CA GLU A 17 0.74 12.63 -0.15
C GLU A 17 0.10 11.68 0.85
N ILE A 18 0.90 11.04 1.69
CA ILE A 18 0.43 10.11 2.72
C ILE A 18 1.02 10.54 4.04
N PHE A 19 0.18 10.90 5.01
CA PHE A 19 0.64 11.20 6.35
C PHE A 19 0.87 9.93 7.15
N VAL A 20 2.03 9.87 7.79
CA VAL A 20 2.50 8.71 8.56
C VAL A 20 3.06 9.16 9.90
N LYS A 21 3.20 8.23 10.83
CA LYS A 21 3.96 8.45 12.07
C LYS A 21 5.45 8.34 11.77
N CYS A 22 6.23 9.34 12.18
CA CYS A 22 7.69 9.27 12.09
C CYS A 22 8.22 8.18 13.03
N PRO A 23 9.08 7.24 12.57
CA PRO A 23 9.64 6.22 13.45
C PRO A 23 10.65 6.74 14.47
N LYS A 24 11.14 7.98 14.33
CA LYS A 24 12.13 8.58 15.25
C LYS A 24 11.52 9.50 16.31
N CYS A 25 10.54 10.31 15.95
CA CYS A 25 9.97 11.32 16.85
C CYS A 25 8.46 11.18 17.04
N GLU A 26 7.85 10.16 16.43
CA GLU A 26 6.40 9.87 16.45
C GLU A 26 5.49 10.98 15.91
N SER A 27 6.02 12.17 15.61
CA SER A 27 5.28 13.27 15.02
C SER A 27 4.83 12.95 13.59
N ARG A 28 3.86 13.73 13.10
CA ARG A 28 3.37 13.63 11.73
C ARG A 28 4.50 13.84 10.73
N ALA A 29 4.72 12.86 9.88
CA ALA A 29 5.60 12.90 8.73
C ALA A 29 4.80 12.64 7.45
N ILE A 30 5.44 12.84 6.29
CA ILE A 30 4.81 12.69 4.99
C ILE A 30 5.62 11.72 4.12
N VAL A 31 4.92 10.85 3.41
CA VAL A 31 5.43 10.11 2.27
C VAL A 31 4.78 10.69 1.04
N ARG A 32 5.55 11.29 0.13
CA ARG A 32 5.02 11.96 -1.06
C ARG A 32 5.56 11.35 -2.35
N SER A 33 4.74 11.39 -3.40
CA SER A 33 5.15 11.00 -4.73
C SER A 33 5.95 12.11 -5.40
N VAL A 34 7.12 11.78 -5.95
CA VAL A 34 7.91 12.69 -6.79
C VAL A 34 8.23 12.02 -8.12
N PRO A 35 8.42 12.79 -9.21
CA PRO A 35 8.89 12.24 -10.47
C PRO A 35 10.24 11.53 -10.30
N LYS A 36 10.38 10.36 -10.92
CA LYS A 36 11.63 9.60 -10.90
C LYS A 36 12.69 10.34 -11.72
N LYS A 37 13.82 10.70 -11.10
CA LYS A 37 14.92 11.43 -11.75
C LYS A 37 15.47 10.73 -12.99
N ASP A 38 15.51 9.40 -12.98
CA ASP A 38 16.07 8.59 -14.08
C ASP A 38 15.02 8.18 -15.15
N CYS A 39 13.83 8.80 -15.17
CA CYS A 39 12.84 8.55 -16.22
C CYS A 39 12.31 9.85 -16.81
N GLU A 40 12.63 10.10 -18.07
CA GLU A 40 12.11 11.23 -18.85
C GLU A 40 10.65 11.04 -19.30
N CYS A 41 10.08 9.86 -19.03
CA CYS A 41 8.71 9.50 -19.39
C CYS A 41 7.62 10.36 -18.73
N GLY A 42 7.96 11.17 -17.72
CA GLY A 42 7.04 12.04 -16.98
C GLY A 42 5.96 11.33 -16.15
N LYS A 43 5.85 10.01 -16.25
CA LYS A 43 4.82 9.17 -15.61
C LYS A 43 5.36 8.31 -14.48
N CYS A 44 6.67 8.08 -14.43
CA CYS A 44 7.28 7.29 -13.37
C CYS A 44 7.43 8.15 -12.12
N ILE A 45 6.87 7.66 -11.02
CA ILE A 45 6.99 8.28 -9.71
C ILE A 45 7.83 7.39 -8.78
N THR A 46 8.48 8.03 -7.82
CA THR A 46 9.06 7.39 -6.64
C THR A 46 8.48 8.03 -5.38
N MET A 47 8.45 7.29 -4.28
CA MET A 47 7.96 7.83 -3.01
C MET A 47 9.15 8.26 -2.16
N ILE A 48 9.03 9.41 -1.51
CA ILE A 48 10.04 9.96 -0.60
C ILE A 48 9.40 10.22 0.76
N PHE A 49 10.07 9.76 1.82
CA PHE A 49 9.74 10.07 3.21
C PHE A 49 10.41 11.37 3.67
N GLU A 50 9.63 12.25 4.30
CA GLU A 50 10.10 13.50 4.89
C GLU A 50 9.44 13.75 6.26
N CYS A 51 10.24 14.03 7.28
CA CYS A 51 9.75 14.46 8.58
C CYS A 51 10.17 15.92 8.84
N LYS A 52 9.20 16.83 8.98
CA LYS A 52 9.46 18.26 9.28
C LYS A 52 9.78 18.54 10.76
N HIS A 53 9.61 17.56 11.64
CA HIS A 53 9.86 17.72 13.07
C HIS A 53 11.32 17.39 13.45
N CYS A 54 11.81 16.21 13.07
CA CYS A 54 13.18 15.77 13.39
C CYS A 54 14.13 15.70 12.19
N PHE A 55 13.67 16.08 10.98
CA PHE A 55 14.45 16.02 9.73
C PHE A 55 15.04 14.65 9.41
N TYR A 56 14.51 13.58 10.02
CA TYR A 56 14.93 12.23 9.73
C TYR A 56 14.64 11.89 8.28
N LYS A 57 15.65 11.32 7.60
CA LYS A 57 15.56 10.77 6.26
C LYS A 57 15.58 9.26 6.33
N MET A 58 14.76 8.65 5.51
CA MET A 58 14.72 7.20 5.35
C MET A 58 15.28 6.87 3.98
N ASP A 59 16.18 5.89 3.93
CA ASP A 59 16.69 5.36 2.67
C ASP A 59 15.55 4.71 1.88
N GLU A 60 15.76 4.53 0.57
CA GLU A 60 14.75 4.01 -0.36
C GLU A 60 13.96 2.83 0.22
N PRO A 61 12.65 2.73 -0.10
CA PRO A 61 11.81 1.62 0.34
C PRO A 61 12.51 0.28 0.08
N ILE A 62 12.78 -0.49 1.15
CA ILE A 62 13.58 -1.72 1.10
C ILE A 62 12.78 -2.79 0.33
N TYR A 63 12.86 -2.75 -1.00
CA TYR A 63 12.42 -3.85 -1.84
C TYR A 63 13.44 -4.97 -1.71
N GLN A 64 12.95 -6.16 -1.40
CA GLN A 64 13.77 -7.36 -1.47
C GLN A 64 13.56 -8.01 -2.84
N TYR A 65 14.59 -8.61 -3.37
CA TYR A 65 14.53 -9.31 -4.64
C TYR A 65 14.23 -10.77 -4.38
N VAL A 66 13.19 -11.30 -5.03
CA VAL A 66 12.89 -12.72 -4.99
C VAL A 66 13.09 -13.27 -6.39
N ALA A 67 14.02 -14.22 -6.50
CA ALA A 67 14.24 -15.00 -7.70
C ALA A 67 13.19 -16.10 -7.78
N TYR A 68 12.57 -16.23 -8.95
CA TYR A 68 11.60 -17.27 -9.25
C TYR A 68 11.83 -17.81 -10.67
N GLY A 69 11.74 -19.13 -10.80
CA GLY A 69 11.90 -19.84 -12.06
C GLY A 69 11.10 -21.14 -12.08
N LYS A 70 10.84 -21.63 -13.28
CA LYS A 70 10.11 -22.87 -13.57
C LYS A 70 10.92 -23.65 -14.58
N GLU A 71 11.72 -24.60 -14.10
CA GLU A 71 12.79 -25.20 -14.89
C GLU A 71 12.70 -26.74 -14.84
N TYR A 72 13.40 -27.41 -15.77
CA TYR A 72 13.58 -28.85 -15.77
C TYR A 72 14.98 -29.17 -15.28
N CYS A 73 15.13 -30.16 -14.39
CA CYS A 73 16.44 -30.52 -13.88
C CYS A 73 17.29 -31.20 -14.97
N ASN A 74 18.53 -30.75 -15.18
CA ASN A 74 19.44 -31.36 -16.16
C ASN A 74 19.93 -32.78 -15.77
N ASN A 75 19.71 -33.22 -14.54
CA ASN A 75 20.08 -34.56 -14.07
C ASN A 75 18.91 -35.56 -14.09
N CYS A 76 17.74 -35.19 -13.55
CA CYS A 76 16.59 -36.11 -13.46
C CYS A 76 15.44 -35.76 -14.41
N PHE A 77 15.56 -34.69 -15.21
CA PHE A 77 14.57 -34.20 -16.17
C PHE A 77 13.19 -33.85 -15.58
N GLU A 78 13.04 -33.94 -14.27
CA GLU A 78 11.82 -33.55 -13.57
C GLU A 78 11.68 -32.02 -13.54
N LYS A 79 10.43 -31.58 -13.69
CA LYS A 79 10.06 -30.18 -13.62
C LYS A 79 9.96 -29.73 -12.18
N PHE A 80 10.55 -28.59 -11.86
CA PHE A 80 10.43 -28.01 -10.53
C PHE A 80 10.27 -26.49 -10.59
N GLU A 81 9.61 -25.96 -9.56
CA GLU A 81 9.48 -24.52 -9.33
C GLU A 81 10.35 -24.16 -8.12
N TYR A 82 11.00 -23.00 -8.18
CA TYR A 82 11.79 -22.51 -7.06
C TYR A 82 11.50 -21.05 -6.77
N LYS A 83 11.63 -20.69 -5.50
CA LYS A 83 11.51 -19.33 -4.99
C LYS A 83 12.64 -19.08 -4.01
N SER A 84 13.44 -18.04 -4.24
CA SER A 84 14.52 -17.69 -3.32
C SER A 84 13.99 -17.10 -2.01
N GLN A 85 14.82 -17.14 -0.98
CA GLN A 85 14.67 -16.22 0.14
C GLN A 85 14.81 -14.77 -0.34
N PRO A 86 14.25 -13.78 0.37
CA PRO A 86 14.36 -12.38 -0.02
C PRO A 86 15.82 -11.88 0.00
N LEU A 87 16.32 -11.43 -1.14
CA LEU A 87 17.69 -10.95 -1.34
C LEU A 87 17.76 -9.43 -1.27
N LYS A 88 18.89 -8.88 -0.81
CA LYS A 88 19.13 -7.43 -0.78
C LYS A 88 19.41 -6.86 -2.17
N GLU A 89 20.08 -7.62 -3.02
CA GLU A 89 20.48 -7.23 -4.37
C GLU A 89 19.78 -8.10 -5.42
N LYS A 90 19.63 -7.57 -6.63
CA LYS A 90 18.99 -8.29 -7.74
C LYS A 90 19.95 -9.33 -8.29
N PRO A 91 19.70 -10.65 -8.12
CA PRO A 91 20.57 -11.66 -8.70
C PRO A 91 20.40 -11.72 -10.22
N LEU A 92 21.50 -11.86 -10.96
CA LEU A 92 21.48 -12.19 -12.39
C LEU A 92 21.24 -13.69 -12.61
N MET A 93 21.81 -14.53 -11.75
CA MET A 93 21.62 -15.98 -11.71
C MET A 93 21.33 -16.42 -10.28
N TYR A 94 20.57 -17.50 -10.11
CA TYR A 94 20.24 -18.05 -8.79
C TYR A 94 20.53 -19.54 -8.72
N LYS A 95 21.33 -19.94 -7.72
CA LYS A 95 21.68 -21.34 -7.46
C LYS A 95 20.51 -22.06 -6.80
N THR A 96 20.02 -23.11 -7.43
CA THR A 96 18.90 -23.92 -6.92
C THR A 96 19.33 -25.35 -6.70
N LYS A 97 18.61 -26.04 -5.80
CA LYS A 97 18.72 -27.49 -5.61
C LYS A 97 17.45 -28.12 -6.15
N CYS A 98 17.60 -29.10 -7.04
CA CYS A 98 16.47 -29.89 -7.49
C CYS A 98 15.85 -30.64 -6.29
N PRO A 99 14.54 -30.52 -6.02
CA PRO A 99 13.90 -31.19 -4.89
C PRO A 99 13.82 -32.72 -5.07
N HIS A 100 14.01 -33.23 -6.29
CA HIS A 100 13.90 -34.66 -6.61
C HIS A 100 15.23 -35.41 -6.49
N CYS A 101 16.33 -34.80 -6.95
CA CYS A 101 17.65 -35.45 -7.01
C CYS A 101 18.78 -34.69 -6.30
N ASN A 102 18.48 -33.56 -5.65
CA ASN A 102 19.45 -32.69 -4.97
C ASN A 102 20.58 -32.11 -5.84
N PHE A 103 20.51 -32.29 -7.16
CA PHE A 103 21.45 -31.69 -8.10
C PHE A 103 21.41 -30.15 -8.00
N GLN A 104 22.58 -29.52 -8.04
CA GLN A 104 22.75 -28.07 -7.89
C GLN A 104 23.06 -27.43 -9.23
N GLU A 105 22.35 -26.35 -9.55
CA GLU A 105 22.52 -25.66 -10.82
C GLU A 105 22.19 -24.16 -10.72
N ASP A 106 22.85 -23.35 -11.54
CA ASP A 106 22.67 -21.90 -11.60
C ASP A 106 21.74 -21.54 -12.76
N TRP A 107 20.60 -20.92 -12.45
CA TRP A 107 19.57 -20.57 -13.43
C TRP A 107 19.50 -19.07 -13.69
N LYS A 108 19.30 -18.69 -14.95
CA LYS A 108 18.91 -17.32 -15.31
C LYS A 108 17.46 -17.09 -14.90
N THR A 109 17.26 -16.45 -13.76
CA THR A 109 15.96 -16.37 -13.10
C THR A 109 15.18 -15.11 -13.47
N LYS A 110 13.84 -15.20 -13.45
CA LYS A 110 13.01 -13.99 -13.35
C LYS A 110 13.14 -13.47 -11.92
N VAL A 111 13.36 -12.18 -11.77
CA VAL A 111 13.43 -11.52 -10.46
C VAL A 111 12.31 -10.51 -10.37
N TYR A 112 11.49 -10.64 -9.33
CA TYR A 112 10.52 -9.62 -8.98
C TYR A 112 10.89 -8.95 -7.67
N ARG A 113 10.47 -7.70 -7.53
CA ARG A 113 10.60 -6.95 -6.27
C ARG A 113 9.48 -7.41 -5.34
N ALA A 114 9.85 -8.10 -4.29
CA ALA A 114 8.96 -8.37 -3.17
C ALA A 114 9.08 -7.24 -2.14
N ARG A 115 7.97 -6.89 -1.51
CA ARG A 115 8.01 -6.02 -0.34
C ARG A 115 8.56 -6.82 0.82
N LYS A 116 9.42 -6.21 1.63
CA LYS A 116 9.82 -6.79 2.90
C LYS A 116 8.58 -6.90 3.77
N GLU A 117 8.13 -8.12 4.05
CA GLU A 117 7.00 -8.34 4.94
C GLU A 117 7.36 -7.82 6.34
N PRO A 118 6.44 -7.11 7.02
CA PRO A 118 6.63 -6.76 8.42
C PRO A 118 6.85 -8.03 9.23
N LYS A 119 7.85 -8.03 10.12
CA LYS A 119 8.13 -9.18 11.00
C LYS A 119 7.01 -9.47 12.00
N HIS A 120 6.16 -8.47 12.27
CA HIS A 120 5.02 -8.55 13.17
C HIS A 120 3.86 -7.72 12.63
N ASP A 121 2.66 -8.30 12.69
CA ASP A 121 1.41 -7.56 12.53
C ASP A 121 1.10 -6.89 13.88
N ASP A 122 1.28 -5.57 13.94
CA ASP A 122 0.92 -4.75 15.11
C ASP A 122 -0.53 -4.26 15.04
N GLY A 123 -1.31 -4.79 14.09
CA GLY A 123 -2.68 -4.40 13.81
C GLY A 123 -2.79 -3.02 13.17
N LEU A 124 -1.71 -2.25 13.00
CA LEU A 124 -1.80 -0.89 12.47
C LEU A 124 -1.91 -0.87 10.95
N VAL A 125 -2.69 0.08 10.43
CA VAL A 125 -2.72 0.33 8.99
C VAL A 125 -1.46 1.09 8.61
N LYS A 126 -0.71 0.54 7.64
CA LYS A 126 0.59 1.05 7.20
C LYS A 126 0.57 1.40 5.72
N GLU A 127 1.32 2.43 5.33
CA GLU A 127 1.58 2.67 3.91
C GLU A 127 2.56 1.65 3.36
N CYS A 128 2.57 1.52 2.04
CA CYS A 128 3.06 0.31 1.41
C CYS A 128 4.50 0.41 0.85
N TRP A 129 5.12 1.59 0.96
CA TRP A 129 6.47 1.89 0.51
C TRP A 129 7.47 1.76 1.66
N TYR A 130 7.25 2.45 2.78
CA TYR A 130 8.14 2.46 3.94
C TYR A 130 7.62 1.58 5.10
N ASN A 131 6.44 0.99 4.96
CA ASN A 131 5.77 0.20 6.00
C ASN A 131 5.58 1.01 7.30
N LEU A 132 5.24 2.29 7.18
CA LEU A 132 5.01 3.19 8.31
C LEU A 132 3.53 3.29 8.66
N PRO A 133 3.17 3.32 9.96
CA PRO A 133 1.80 3.50 10.39
C PRO A 133 1.22 4.82 9.86
N LEU A 134 0.00 4.77 9.31
CA LEU A 134 -0.72 5.97 8.90
C LEU A 134 -0.94 6.90 10.09
N TRP A 135 -0.87 8.20 9.85
CA TRP A 135 -1.16 9.21 10.86
C TRP A 135 -2.64 9.21 11.23
N PHE A 136 -3.49 9.16 10.21
CA PHE A 136 -4.94 9.11 10.36
C PHE A 136 -5.40 7.66 10.41
N GLN A 137 -5.43 7.11 11.62
CA GLN A 137 -6.05 5.82 11.89
C GLN A 137 -6.64 5.78 13.30
N LYS A 138 -7.76 5.08 13.47
CA LYS A 138 -8.43 4.90 14.76
C LYS A 138 -9.29 3.65 14.75
N GLU A 139 -9.26 2.93 15.87
CA GLU A 139 -10.10 1.75 16.07
C GLU A 139 -11.58 2.13 16.30
N VAL A 140 -12.46 1.40 15.62
CA VAL A 140 -13.92 1.54 15.64
C VAL A 140 -14.53 0.14 15.56
N ASN A 141 -14.96 -0.39 16.71
CA ASN A 141 -15.66 -1.68 16.83
C ASN A 141 -14.84 -2.81 16.18
N ASP A 142 -13.61 -3.03 16.68
CA ASP A 142 -12.67 -4.07 16.22
C ASP A 142 -12.21 -3.93 14.75
N SER A 143 -12.50 -2.78 14.13
CA SER A 143 -12.06 -2.42 12.78
C SER A 143 -11.32 -1.10 12.81
N ILE A 144 -10.30 -0.92 11.97
CA ILE A 144 -9.55 0.33 11.91
C ILE A 144 -10.12 1.22 10.81
N PHE A 145 -10.53 2.41 11.20
CA PHE A 145 -10.86 3.50 10.29
C PHE A 145 -9.61 4.33 10.03
N TRP A 146 -9.32 4.64 8.77
CA TRP A 146 -8.08 5.32 8.39
C TRP A 146 -8.25 6.17 7.14
N ALA A 147 -7.31 7.09 6.92
CA ALA A 147 -7.18 7.92 5.73
C ALA A 147 -5.70 8.19 5.40
N TYR A 148 -5.41 8.66 4.18
CA TYR A 148 -4.03 8.98 3.78
C TYR A 148 -3.68 10.45 4.01
N ASN A 149 -4.58 11.34 3.60
CA ASN A 149 -4.38 12.77 3.62
C ASN A 149 -5.71 13.50 3.80
N GLN A 150 -5.66 14.84 3.81
CA GLN A 150 -6.84 15.67 3.97
C GLN A 150 -7.82 15.50 2.81
N ASP A 151 -7.35 15.38 1.56
CA ASP A 151 -8.24 15.12 0.41
C ASP A 151 -9.04 13.82 0.57
N HIS A 152 -8.42 12.79 1.13
CA HIS A 152 -9.09 11.52 1.43
C HIS A 152 -10.11 11.71 2.56
N ILE A 153 -9.77 12.46 3.61
CA ILE A 153 -10.69 12.80 4.70
C ILE A 153 -11.90 13.58 4.17
N ASP A 154 -11.69 14.59 3.32
CA ASP A 154 -12.75 15.40 2.70
C ASP A 154 -13.68 14.56 1.84
N TYR A 155 -13.11 13.62 1.07
CA TYR A 155 -13.89 12.71 0.25
C TYR A 155 -14.73 11.74 1.11
N LEU A 156 -14.14 11.18 2.18
CA LEU A 156 -14.85 10.32 3.12
C LEU A 156 -15.93 11.08 3.88
N GLU A 157 -15.68 12.32 4.30
CA GLU A 157 -16.67 13.14 5.00
C GLU A 157 -17.88 13.40 4.11
N ARG A 158 -17.67 13.87 2.87
CA ARG A 158 -18.77 14.08 1.91
C ARG A 158 -19.56 12.80 1.65
N TYR A 159 -18.90 11.65 1.57
CA TYR A 159 -19.58 10.37 1.40
C TYR A 159 -20.41 9.96 2.62
N ILE A 160 -19.82 10.04 3.82
CA ILE A 160 -20.46 9.61 5.07
C ILE A 160 -21.59 10.56 5.46
N GLN A 161 -21.42 11.86 5.21
CA GLN A 161 -22.38 12.91 5.49
C GLN A 161 -23.56 12.95 4.51
N ALA A 162 -23.49 12.30 3.35
CA ALA A 162 -24.63 12.24 2.45
C ALA A 162 -25.72 11.26 2.91
N ASP A 163 -26.98 11.70 2.81
CA ASP A 163 -28.17 10.88 3.05
C ASP A 163 -28.48 9.99 1.85
N LEU A 164 -28.22 10.51 0.65
CA LEU A 164 -28.38 9.80 -0.62
C LEU A 164 -27.02 9.71 -1.32
N ARG A 165 -26.61 8.48 -1.64
CA ARG A 165 -25.31 8.16 -2.25
C ARG A 165 -25.55 7.49 -3.60
N GLU A 166 -25.30 8.24 -4.66
CA GLU A 166 -25.56 7.79 -6.03
C GLU A 166 -24.30 7.20 -6.65
N ARG A 167 -24.45 5.99 -7.21
CA ARG A 167 -23.38 5.33 -7.98
C ARG A 167 -23.27 5.98 -9.35
N ASN A 168 -22.05 6.11 -9.84
CA ASN A 168 -21.82 6.52 -11.21
C ASN A 168 -22.05 5.32 -12.13
N SER A 169 -23.08 5.39 -12.99
CA SER A 169 -23.48 4.32 -13.90
C SER A 169 -22.63 4.22 -15.17
N LYS A 170 -21.76 5.21 -15.44
CA LYS A 170 -20.99 5.31 -16.70
C LYS A 170 -19.67 4.52 -16.71
N MET A 171 -19.21 4.02 -15.57
CA MET A 171 -17.98 3.21 -15.45
C MET A 171 -18.20 1.99 -14.52
N ASN A 172 -17.29 1.01 -14.56
CA ASN A 172 -17.33 -0.21 -13.75
C ASN A 172 -17.63 0.07 -12.26
N VAL A 173 -18.88 -0.13 -11.87
CA VAL A 173 -19.50 0.25 -10.57
C VAL A 173 -18.78 -0.36 -9.36
N THR A 174 -18.02 -1.44 -9.56
CA THR A 174 -17.34 -2.23 -8.52
C THR A 174 -15.88 -1.82 -8.26
N SER A 175 -15.39 -0.77 -8.94
CA SER A 175 -13.98 -0.38 -8.86
C SER A 175 -13.70 0.89 -8.06
N SER A 176 -14.71 1.73 -7.79
CA SER A 176 -14.51 2.98 -7.05
C SER A 176 -14.17 2.73 -5.57
N LEU A 177 -13.50 3.68 -4.93
CA LEU A 177 -13.14 3.61 -3.50
C LEU A 177 -14.39 3.37 -2.64
N VAL A 178 -15.47 4.13 -2.88
CA VAL A 178 -16.73 3.99 -2.14
C VAL A 178 -17.45 2.66 -2.41
N SER A 179 -17.12 1.95 -3.50
CA SER A 179 -17.59 0.57 -3.74
C SER A 179 -16.91 -0.43 -2.80
N ARG A 180 -15.62 -0.24 -2.56
CA ARG A 180 -14.77 -1.13 -1.77
C ARG A 180 -14.66 -0.77 -0.29
N LEU A 181 -15.31 0.32 0.14
CA LEU A 181 -15.33 0.69 1.56
C LEU A 181 -15.92 -0.45 2.42
N PRO A 182 -15.32 -0.72 3.60
CA PRO A 182 -15.84 -1.71 4.53
C PRO A 182 -17.28 -1.42 4.96
N GLN A 183 -18.03 -2.48 5.31
CA GLN A 183 -19.44 -2.33 5.68
C GLN A 183 -19.64 -1.43 6.91
N PHE A 184 -18.70 -1.43 7.86
CA PHE A 184 -18.79 -0.57 9.05
C PHE A 184 -18.71 0.92 8.70
N VAL A 185 -18.02 1.30 7.61
CA VAL A 185 -17.97 2.69 7.13
C VAL A 185 -19.28 3.09 6.44
N LYS A 186 -19.92 2.13 5.75
CA LYS A 186 -21.18 2.35 5.03
C LYS A 186 -22.39 2.39 5.97
N ALA A 187 -22.33 1.69 7.09
CA ALA A 187 -23.43 1.52 8.03
C ALA A 187 -23.86 2.84 8.71
N ALA A 188 -25.15 3.16 8.62
CA ALA A 188 -25.73 4.39 9.18
C ALA A 188 -25.47 4.56 10.69
N LYS A 189 -25.49 3.46 11.47
CA LYS A 189 -25.23 3.48 12.92
C LYS A 189 -23.85 4.02 13.31
N ASN A 190 -22.86 3.97 12.40
CA ASN A 190 -21.51 4.45 12.66
C ASN A 190 -21.28 5.89 12.16
N ARG A 191 -22.26 6.50 11.47
CA ARG A 191 -22.13 7.78 10.77
C ARG A 191 -21.64 8.90 11.70
N GLU A 192 -22.33 9.14 12.81
CA GLU A 192 -21.97 10.20 13.75
C GLU A 192 -20.58 10.00 14.36
N LYS A 193 -20.25 8.75 14.73
CA LYS A 193 -18.93 8.38 15.28
C LYS A 193 -17.81 8.64 14.27
N LEU A 194 -18.00 8.25 13.01
CA LEU A 194 -17.01 8.45 11.96
C LEU A 194 -16.85 9.93 11.59
N LEU A 195 -17.94 10.69 11.49
CA LEU A 195 -17.87 12.14 11.24
C LEU A 195 -17.14 12.88 12.37
N LYS A 196 -17.37 12.50 13.63
CA LYS A 196 -16.62 13.06 14.77
C LYS A 196 -15.12 12.78 14.67
N ILE A 197 -14.73 11.61 14.18
CA ILE A 197 -13.32 11.26 13.96
C ILE A 197 -12.73 12.11 12.82
N LEU A 198 -13.43 12.23 11.70
CA LEU A 198 -12.97 13.01 10.55
C LEU A 198 -12.79 14.49 10.90
N ARG A 199 -13.75 15.10 11.62
CA ARG A 199 -13.62 16.49 12.09
C ARG A 199 -12.39 16.68 12.98
N LYS A 200 -12.14 15.77 13.92
CA LYS A 200 -10.94 15.83 14.77
C LYS A 200 -9.63 15.69 13.97
N TRP A 201 -9.63 14.98 12.84
CA TRP A 201 -8.45 14.86 11.99
C TRP A 201 -8.18 16.10 11.11
N LYS A 202 -9.16 17.00 11.00
CA LYS A 202 -9.03 18.28 10.29
C LYS A 202 -8.55 19.43 11.17
N GLU A 203 -8.78 19.33 12.48
CA GLU A 203 -8.20 20.22 13.50
C GLU A 203 -6.67 20.10 13.57
#